data_AF-A0A969QQE3-F1
#
_entry.id   AF-A0A969QQE3-F1
#
_cell.length_a   1.000
_cell.length_b   1.000
_cell.length_c   1.000
_cell.angle_alpha   90.00
_cell.angle_beta   90.00
_cell.angle_gamma   90.00
#
_symmetry.space_group_name_H-M   'P 1'
#
loop_
_entity.id
_entity.type
_entity.pdbx_description
1 polymer ?
#
loop_
_entity_poly.entity_id
_entity_poly.type
_entity_poly.pdbx_seq_one_letter_code
_entity_poly.pdbx_strand_id
1 'polypeptide(L)'
;MFQYWSGTNPEKLGKGEAEGLSQILERLGYGIEPDARLGGAVPKLTGWVGIFRLEVNDLSYLSAEYLTATLIAHLAIVVASGDELPNSVEQEYLRTYLESLIPLTRSERSRFQAHLQLLLQEKPNLRGLKARIEAVSSETRGAIAQFLVNVAVADGQASPKEIDRLTKVYTLLELDSQTLYSNVHNISANSVNSRPAIEPITVRAASPSQGHRIPAPAQNSLVLDMSIVESKLSESQEVSSLLADIFGEEPPVSLGASPTEIEAGIAGLDAAHSQLLQALAQKAEWRRAELAAIALALNLMLDGALEVINEAAFDQCDNAVIEGDDPFEVNAEVLQELLA
;
A
#
# COMPACT_ATOMS: atom_id res chain seq x y z
N MET A 1 27.04 7.78 -1.44
CA MET A 1 26.69 9.14 -0.96
C MET A 1 27.10 9.34 0.50
N PHE A 2 26.74 8.43 1.40
CA PHE A 2 26.93 8.60 2.84
C PHE A 2 28.32 8.28 3.40
N GLN A 3 29.27 7.84 2.57
CA GLN A 3 30.65 7.53 3.01
C GLN A 3 31.43 8.73 3.58
N TYR A 4 30.97 9.95 3.31
CA TYR A 4 31.56 11.18 3.83
C TYR A 4 30.68 11.86 4.90
N TRP A 5 29.64 11.16 5.40
CA TRP A 5 28.75 11.70 6.43
C TRP A 5 29.41 11.63 7.80
N SER A 6 29.79 12.78 8.35
CA SER A 6 30.36 12.91 9.70
C SER A 6 29.24 13.21 10.71
N GLY A 7 28.27 12.30 10.81
CA GLY A 7 27.16 12.39 11.76
C GLY A 7 27.58 12.04 13.19
N THR A 8 26.66 12.24 14.13
CA THR A 8 26.85 11.98 15.56
C THR A 8 27.07 10.48 15.84
N ASN A 9 26.54 9.62 14.96
CA ASN A 9 26.76 8.18 14.94
C ASN A 9 27.26 7.78 13.53
N PRO A 10 28.44 7.14 13.40
CA PRO A 10 28.98 6.73 12.10
C PRO A 10 28.23 5.54 11.46
N GLU A 11 27.34 4.87 12.20
CA GLU A 11 26.67 3.64 11.74
C GLU A 11 25.22 3.84 11.29
N LYS A 12 24.58 4.96 11.66
CA LYS A 12 23.19 5.27 11.29
C LYS A 12 23.00 6.75 11.03
N LEU A 13 22.11 7.09 10.09
CA LEU A 13 21.67 8.45 9.85
C LEU A 13 20.50 8.75 10.79
N GLY A 14 20.61 9.78 11.63
CA GLY A 14 19.47 10.20 12.47
C GLY A 14 18.38 10.89 11.66
N LYS A 15 17.12 10.91 12.15
CA LYS A 15 16.01 11.59 11.45
C LYS A 15 16.32 13.08 11.18
N GLY A 16 16.76 13.83 12.18
CA GLY A 16 17.13 15.24 12.01
C GLY A 16 18.32 15.45 11.06
N GLU A 17 19.24 14.49 10.99
CA GLU A 17 20.36 14.50 10.03
C GLU A 17 19.87 14.26 8.59
N ALA A 18 18.93 13.32 8.40
CA ALA A 18 18.29 13.07 7.11
C ALA A 18 17.47 14.27 6.63
N GLU A 19 16.68 14.88 7.52
CA GLU A 19 15.94 16.11 7.22
C GLU A 19 16.88 17.26 6.85
N GLY A 20 18.01 17.40 7.56
CA GLY A 20 19.07 18.36 7.26
C GLY A 20 19.70 18.13 5.89
N LEU A 21 19.96 16.88 5.52
CA LEU A 21 20.46 16.53 4.18
C LEU A 21 19.45 16.93 3.10
N SER A 22 18.16 16.61 3.28
CA SER A 22 17.11 17.01 2.34
C SER A 22 17.07 18.54 2.17
N GLN A 23 17.17 19.31 3.25
CA GLN A 23 17.20 20.79 3.19
C GLN A 23 18.44 21.33 2.47
N ILE A 24 19.60 20.71 2.66
CA ILE A 24 20.85 21.10 1.96
C ILE A 24 20.71 20.83 0.46
N LEU A 25 20.23 19.65 0.08
CA LEU A 25 20.00 19.30 -1.31
C LEU A 25 18.98 20.23 -1.96
N GLU A 26 17.91 20.57 -1.25
CA GLU A 26 16.88 21.49 -1.74
C GLU A 26 17.45 22.87 -2.07
N ARG A 27 18.31 23.41 -1.20
CA ARG A 27 19.02 24.68 -1.47
C ARG A 27 19.94 24.62 -2.68
N LEU A 28 20.42 23.42 -3.03
CA LEU A 28 21.23 23.16 -4.22
C LEU A 28 20.38 22.87 -5.47
N GLY A 29 19.04 22.86 -5.34
CA GLY A 29 18.10 22.58 -6.44
C GLY A 29 17.88 21.09 -6.68
N TYR A 30 18.12 20.24 -5.68
CA TYR A 30 17.96 18.79 -5.76
C TYR A 30 17.01 18.27 -4.68
N GLY A 31 16.21 17.27 -5.04
CA GLY A 31 15.37 16.51 -4.12
C GLY A 31 15.99 15.15 -3.84
N ILE A 32 15.62 14.56 -2.71
CA ILE A 32 16.00 13.21 -2.30
C ILE A 32 14.75 12.37 -2.08
N GLU A 33 14.84 11.08 -2.36
CA GLU A 33 13.80 10.09 -2.11
C GLU A 33 14.43 8.82 -1.51
N PRO A 34 13.93 8.28 -0.36
CA PRO A 34 12.84 8.83 0.45
C PRO A 34 13.22 10.14 1.15
N ASP A 35 12.30 11.11 1.19
CA ASP A 35 12.47 12.35 1.97
C ASP A 35 11.80 12.22 3.34
N ALA A 36 12.59 12.14 4.41
CA ALA A 36 12.11 12.02 5.79
C ALA A 36 11.16 13.16 6.20
N ARG A 37 11.31 14.35 5.61
CA ARG A 37 10.45 15.51 5.89
C ARG A 37 9.02 15.33 5.36
N LEU A 38 8.87 14.47 4.36
CA LEU A 38 7.61 14.19 3.69
C LEU A 38 7.02 12.84 4.12
N GLY A 39 7.47 12.30 5.25
CA GLY A 39 7.05 10.98 5.77
C GLY A 39 7.75 9.80 5.09
N GLY A 40 8.82 10.04 4.33
CA GLY A 40 9.67 8.97 3.80
C GLY A 40 10.51 8.31 4.89
N ALA A 41 10.90 7.05 4.66
CA ALA A 41 11.80 6.34 5.56
C ALA A 41 13.17 7.04 5.65
N VAL A 42 13.84 6.96 6.80
CA VAL A 42 15.20 7.49 6.93
C VAL A 42 16.17 6.63 6.09
N PRO A 43 16.93 7.22 5.15
CA PRO A 43 17.87 6.47 4.34
C PRO A 43 18.92 5.75 5.18
N LYS A 44 19.16 4.47 4.86
CA LYS A 44 20.28 3.70 5.44
C LYS A 44 21.59 4.17 4.80
N LEU A 45 22.69 4.19 5.56
CA LEU A 45 24.00 4.60 5.04
C LEU A 45 24.50 3.74 3.86
N THR A 46 24.09 2.46 3.83
CA THR A 46 24.35 1.50 2.74
C THR A 46 23.16 1.34 1.79
N GLY A 47 22.04 2.01 2.06
CA GLY A 47 20.83 1.97 1.24
C GLY A 47 20.93 2.82 -0.02
N TRP A 48 20.01 2.60 -0.93
CA TRP A 48 19.89 3.41 -2.13
C TRP A 48 19.07 4.66 -1.81
N VAL A 49 19.40 5.76 -2.50
CA VAL A 49 18.60 6.99 -2.47
C VAL A 49 18.45 7.52 -3.88
N GLY A 50 17.24 7.95 -4.22
CA GLY A 50 16.97 8.66 -5.45
C GLY A 50 17.33 10.14 -5.29
N ILE A 51 18.07 10.70 -6.23
CA ILE A 51 18.34 12.13 -6.31
C ILE A 51 17.73 12.63 -7.61
N PHE A 52 16.94 13.70 -7.53
CA PHE A 52 16.31 14.31 -8.70
C PHE A 52 16.44 15.83 -8.64
N ARG A 53 16.14 16.51 -9.75
CA ARG A 53 16.23 17.96 -9.83
C ARG A 53 14.89 18.59 -9.43
N LEU A 54 14.94 19.61 -8.57
CA LEU A 54 13.76 20.39 -8.17
C LEU A 54 13.51 21.53 -9.16
N GLU A 55 12.23 21.81 -9.42
CA GLU A 55 11.82 23.05 -10.08
C GLU A 55 11.63 24.18 -9.04
N VAL A 56 11.72 25.44 -9.48
CA VAL A 56 11.88 26.65 -8.63
C VAL A 56 10.69 26.91 -7.67
N ASN A 57 9.59 26.16 -7.79
CA ASN A 57 8.37 26.29 -6.97
C ASN A 57 7.89 24.95 -6.42
N ASP A 58 8.80 24.05 -6.03
CA ASP A 58 8.37 22.81 -5.39
C ASP A 58 7.86 23.10 -3.98
N LEU A 59 6.54 23.03 -3.80
CA LEU A 59 5.91 23.19 -2.49
C LEU A 59 6.08 21.88 -1.72
N SER A 60 6.45 21.97 -0.45
CA SER A 60 6.76 20.81 0.41
C SER A 60 5.55 19.95 0.81
N TYR A 61 4.47 19.98 0.03
CA TYR A 61 3.30 19.14 0.25
C TYR A 61 3.20 18.06 -0.82
N LEU A 62 2.81 16.87 -0.41
CA LEU A 62 2.47 15.77 -1.32
C LEU A 62 0.96 15.76 -1.53
N SER A 63 0.53 15.65 -2.79
CA SER A 63 -0.88 15.46 -3.11
C SER A 63 -1.38 14.05 -2.73
N ALA A 64 -2.70 13.89 -2.58
CA ALA A 64 -3.31 12.58 -2.38
C ALA A 64 -3.07 11.67 -3.59
N GLU A 65 -3.03 12.27 -4.78
CA GLU A 65 -2.68 11.65 -6.05
C GLU A 65 -1.28 11.05 -6.01
N TYR A 66 -0.28 11.78 -5.50
CA TYR A 66 1.08 11.28 -5.33
C TYR A 66 1.15 10.11 -4.34
N LEU A 67 0.49 10.22 -3.18
CA LEU A 67 0.46 9.14 -2.19
C LEU A 67 -0.19 7.87 -2.76
N THR A 68 -1.24 8.04 -3.57
CA THR A 68 -1.90 6.94 -4.28
C THR A 68 -0.98 6.35 -5.36
N ALA A 69 -0.29 7.18 -6.15
CA ALA A 69 0.63 6.72 -7.19
C ALA A 69 1.78 5.89 -6.62
N THR A 70 2.40 6.36 -5.53
CA THR A 70 3.47 5.62 -4.85
C THR A 70 2.99 4.31 -4.24
N LEU A 71 1.76 4.26 -3.71
CA LEU A 71 1.16 3.03 -3.19
C LEU A 71 0.94 2.02 -4.33
N ILE A 72 0.38 2.48 -5.44
CA ILE A 72 0.13 1.63 -6.62
C ILE A 72 1.46 1.10 -7.18
N ALA A 73 2.48 1.94 -7.33
CA ALA A 73 3.80 1.54 -7.79
C ALA A 73 4.41 0.46 -6.90
N HIS A 74 4.33 0.64 -5.57
CA HIS A 74 4.81 -0.32 -4.59
C HIS A 74 4.10 -1.66 -4.75
N LEU A 75 2.77 -1.68 -4.77
CA LEU A 75 1.98 -2.91 -4.93
C LEU A 75 2.24 -3.59 -6.28
N ALA A 76 2.36 -2.80 -7.35
CA ALA A 76 2.60 -3.33 -8.69
C ALA A 76 3.97 -3.97 -8.82
N ILE A 77 5.01 -3.36 -8.24
CA ILE A 77 6.34 -3.98 -8.18
C ILE A 77 6.31 -5.24 -7.32
N VAL A 78 5.59 -5.26 -6.18
CA VAL A 78 5.46 -6.48 -5.37
C VAL A 78 4.79 -7.62 -6.16
N VAL A 79 3.75 -7.31 -6.92
CA VAL A 79 3.04 -8.30 -7.74
C VAL A 79 3.93 -8.80 -8.87
N ALA A 80 4.54 -7.89 -9.64
CA ALA A 80 5.35 -8.20 -10.82
C ALA A 80 6.74 -8.78 -10.50
N SER A 81 7.34 -8.45 -9.35
CA SER A 81 8.67 -8.95 -8.99
C SER A 81 8.58 -10.41 -8.56
N GLY A 82 8.70 -11.34 -9.50
CA GLY A 82 8.83 -12.81 -9.33
C GLY A 82 9.96 -13.24 -8.40
N ASP A 83 10.71 -14.27 -8.78
CA ASP A 83 12.04 -14.48 -8.19
C ASP A 83 13.05 -13.47 -8.75
N GLU A 84 12.74 -12.92 -9.94
CA GLU A 84 13.51 -11.94 -10.70
C GLU A 84 12.79 -10.58 -10.69
N LEU A 85 13.57 -9.50 -10.86
CA LEU A 85 13.01 -8.17 -11.00
C LEU A 85 12.27 -8.04 -12.35
N PRO A 86 11.26 -7.17 -12.45
CA PRO A 86 10.58 -6.91 -13.71
C PRO A 86 11.59 -6.54 -14.80
N ASN A 87 11.39 -7.03 -16.02
CA ASN A 87 12.29 -6.70 -17.12
C ASN A 87 12.12 -5.22 -17.56
N SER A 88 13.02 -4.71 -18.41
CA SER A 88 13.00 -3.30 -18.81
C SER A 88 11.72 -2.88 -19.56
N VAL A 89 11.03 -3.82 -20.21
CA VAL A 89 9.78 -3.55 -20.94
C VAL A 89 8.62 -3.39 -19.96
N GLU A 90 8.52 -4.26 -18.96
CA GLU A 90 7.52 -4.19 -17.87
C GLU A 90 7.70 -2.93 -17.02
N GLN A 91 8.96 -2.58 -16.70
CA GLN A 91 9.27 -1.36 -15.96
C GLN A 91 8.79 -0.12 -16.72
N GLU A 92 9.03 -0.07 -18.02
CA GLU A 92 8.64 1.06 -18.87
C GLU A 92 7.12 1.13 -19.06
N TYR A 93 6.46 -0.02 -19.18
CA TYR A 93 5.00 -0.11 -19.20
C TYR A 93 4.40 0.43 -17.91
N LEU A 94 4.87 -0.05 -16.76
CA LEU A 94 4.42 0.37 -15.43
C LEU A 94 4.65 1.87 -15.23
N ARG A 95 5.82 2.39 -15.63
CA ARG A 95 6.12 3.83 -15.59
C ARG A 95 5.14 4.64 -16.44
N THR A 96 5.00 4.30 -17.72
CA THR A 96 4.17 5.05 -18.68
C THR A 96 2.71 5.04 -18.27
N TYR A 97 2.22 3.88 -17.83
CA TYR A 97 0.83 3.71 -17.44
C TYR A 97 0.50 4.48 -16.15
N LEU A 98 1.35 4.43 -15.13
CA LEU A 98 1.14 5.17 -13.87
C LEU A 98 1.21 6.68 -14.09
N GLU A 99 2.11 7.16 -14.93
CA GLU A 99 2.17 8.58 -15.32
C GLU A 99 0.93 9.04 -16.09
N SER A 100 0.22 8.13 -16.77
CA SER A 100 -1.01 8.43 -17.52
C SER A 100 -2.28 8.39 -16.67
N LEU A 101 -2.33 7.53 -15.64
CA LEU A 101 -3.51 7.33 -14.82
C LEU A 101 -3.71 8.45 -13.80
N ILE A 102 -2.62 8.95 -13.25
CA ILE A 102 -2.65 9.88 -12.12
C ILE A 102 -2.04 11.21 -12.56
N PRO A 103 -2.80 12.31 -12.51
CA PRO A 103 -2.30 13.62 -12.90
C PRO A 103 -1.33 14.16 -11.85
N LEU A 104 -0.05 13.79 -11.98
CA LEU A 104 1.03 14.32 -11.14
C LEU A 104 1.53 15.68 -11.65
N THR A 105 1.87 16.57 -10.73
CA THR A 105 2.62 17.79 -11.06
C THR A 105 4.01 17.45 -11.62
N ARG A 106 4.70 18.41 -12.25
CA ARG A 106 6.05 18.17 -12.79
C ARG A 106 7.06 17.76 -11.71
N SER A 107 6.98 18.41 -10.55
CA SER A 107 7.85 18.10 -9.41
C SER A 107 7.56 16.71 -8.84
N GLU A 108 6.28 16.39 -8.62
CA GLU A 108 5.86 15.06 -8.16
C GLU A 108 6.22 13.97 -9.16
N ARG A 109 6.16 14.24 -10.46
CA ARG A 109 6.60 13.29 -11.49
C ARG A 109 8.09 12.99 -11.36
N SER A 110 8.92 14.01 -11.13
CA SER A 110 10.37 13.83 -10.94
C SER A 110 10.67 13.04 -9.66
N ARG A 111 9.96 13.34 -8.57
CA ARG A 111 10.06 12.59 -7.30
C ARG A 111 9.57 11.15 -7.47
N PHE A 112 8.43 10.94 -8.11
CA PHE A 112 7.85 9.62 -8.36
C PHE A 112 8.76 8.75 -9.22
N GLN A 113 9.43 9.31 -10.22
CA GLN A 113 10.42 8.57 -11.02
C GLN A 113 11.61 8.11 -10.17
N ALA A 114 12.12 8.98 -9.29
CA ALA A 114 13.19 8.61 -8.35
C ALA A 114 12.72 7.52 -7.37
N HIS A 115 11.50 7.62 -6.85
CA HIS A 115 10.87 6.62 -5.99
C HIS A 115 10.74 5.27 -6.70
N LEU A 116 10.25 5.27 -7.94
CA LEU A 116 10.06 4.06 -8.73
C LEU A 116 11.39 3.34 -8.99
N GLN A 117 12.44 4.08 -9.33
CA GLN A 117 13.79 3.52 -9.48
C GLN A 117 14.30 2.89 -8.19
N LEU A 118 14.04 3.52 -7.05
CA LEU A 118 14.41 2.98 -5.75
C LEU A 118 13.69 1.66 -5.46
N LEU A 119 12.37 1.60 -5.65
CA LEU A 119 11.58 0.39 -5.46
C LEU A 119 12.09 -0.77 -6.33
N LEU A 120 12.50 -0.51 -7.56
CA LEU A 120 13.06 -1.52 -8.45
C LEU A 120 14.41 -2.07 -7.97
N GLN A 121 15.18 -1.31 -7.17
CA GLN A 121 16.44 -1.78 -6.58
C GLN A 121 16.23 -2.54 -5.28
N GLU A 122 15.30 -2.09 -4.43
CA GLU A 122 15.18 -2.58 -3.05
C GLU A 122 14.27 -3.80 -2.89
N LYS A 123 13.52 -4.20 -3.93
CA LYS A 123 12.54 -5.31 -3.91
C LYS A 123 11.53 -5.15 -2.76
N PRO A 124 10.51 -4.29 -2.93
CA PRO A 124 9.53 -4.00 -1.89
C PRO A 124 8.77 -5.24 -1.41
N ASN A 125 8.19 -5.15 -0.22
CA ASN A 125 7.29 -6.15 0.36
C ASN A 125 5.98 -5.49 0.84
N LEU A 126 5.00 -6.27 1.32
CA LEU A 126 3.69 -5.77 1.72
C LEU A 126 3.63 -5.18 3.15
N ARG A 127 4.72 -5.20 3.92
CA ARG A 127 4.73 -4.75 5.32
C ARG A 127 4.58 -3.22 5.38
N GLY A 128 3.86 -2.74 6.40
CA GLY A 128 3.68 -1.30 6.64
C GLY A 128 2.74 -0.57 5.68
N LEU A 129 2.04 -1.28 4.77
CA LEU A 129 1.13 -0.65 3.81
C LEU A 129 -0.32 -0.49 4.31
N LYS A 130 -0.67 -1.10 5.45
CA LYS A 130 -2.06 -1.15 5.95
C LYS A 130 -2.67 0.25 6.14
N ALA A 131 -1.99 1.12 6.88
CA ALA A 131 -2.46 2.49 7.12
C ALA A 131 -2.61 3.31 5.81
N ARG A 132 -1.69 3.12 4.84
CA ARG A 132 -1.76 3.79 3.53
C ARG A 132 -2.95 3.31 2.69
N ILE A 133 -3.31 2.03 2.82
CA ILE A 133 -4.47 1.45 2.14
C ILE A 133 -5.77 1.87 2.82
N GLU A 134 -5.80 1.94 4.15
CA GLU A 134 -6.94 2.40 4.93
C GLU A 134 -7.34 3.84 4.58
N ALA A 135 -6.35 4.71 4.33
CA ALA A 135 -6.55 6.08 3.89
C ALA A 135 -7.15 6.22 2.47
N VAL A 136 -7.18 5.15 1.68
CA VAL A 136 -7.70 5.13 0.31
C VAL A 136 -9.15 4.63 0.30
N SER A 137 -10.02 5.30 -0.48
CA SER A 137 -11.44 4.93 -0.59
C SER A 137 -11.64 3.53 -1.19
N SER A 138 -12.73 2.86 -0.80
CA SER A 138 -13.06 1.51 -1.30
C SER A 138 -13.15 1.43 -2.84
N GLU A 139 -13.71 2.46 -3.49
CA GLU A 139 -13.75 2.56 -4.96
C GLU A 139 -12.34 2.56 -5.56
N THR A 140 -11.44 3.36 -4.99
CA THR A 140 -10.04 3.42 -5.45
C THR A 140 -9.33 2.09 -5.20
N ARG A 141 -9.56 1.43 -4.06
CA ARG A 141 -8.99 0.08 -3.80
C ARG A 141 -9.40 -0.93 -4.87
N GLY A 142 -10.66 -0.92 -5.30
CA GLY A 142 -11.15 -1.75 -6.40
C GLY A 142 -10.43 -1.45 -7.73
N ALA A 143 -10.25 -0.17 -8.06
CA ALA A 143 -9.51 0.25 -9.25
C ALA A 143 -8.03 -0.18 -9.20
N ILE A 144 -7.39 -0.06 -8.02
CA ILE A 144 -6.01 -0.54 -7.78
C ILE A 144 -5.93 -2.04 -8.03
N ALA A 145 -6.85 -2.82 -7.47
CA ALA A 145 -6.87 -4.27 -7.66
C ALA A 145 -7.00 -4.66 -9.14
N GLN A 146 -7.93 -4.04 -9.86
CA GLN A 146 -8.09 -4.27 -11.30
C GLN A 146 -6.81 -3.93 -12.08
N PHE A 147 -6.14 -2.84 -11.71
CA PHE A 147 -4.86 -2.47 -12.30
C PHE A 147 -3.78 -3.54 -12.05
N LEU A 148 -3.65 -4.02 -10.81
CA LEU A 148 -2.64 -5.03 -10.48
C LEU A 148 -2.85 -6.35 -11.23
N VAL A 149 -4.11 -6.73 -11.49
CA VAL A 149 -4.40 -7.89 -12.34
C VAL A 149 -3.94 -7.64 -13.78
N ASN A 150 -4.15 -6.45 -14.34
CA ASN A 150 -3.65 -6.12 -15.68
C ASN A 150 -2.12 -6.19 -15.76
N VAL A 151 -1.41 -5.74 -14.72
CA VAL A 151 0.05 -5.85 -14.63
C VAL A 151 0.49 -7.31 -14.61
N ALA A 152 -0.15 -8.16 -13.81
CA ALA A 152 0.21 -9.58 -13.72
C ALA A 152 -0.11 -10.39 -14.98
N VAL A 153 -1.07 -9.95 -15.80
CA VAL A 153 -1.46 -10.63 -17.05
C VAL A 153 -0.77 -10.01 -18.28
N ALA A 154 0.14 -9.04 -18.09
CA ALA A 154 0.83 -8.36 -19.19
C ALA A 154 1.56 -9.32 -20.14
N ASP A 155 2.16 -10.40 -19.61
CA ASP A 155 2.84 -11.45 -20.38
C ASP A 155 1.89 -12.52 -20.95
N GLY A 156 0.58 -12.32 -20.80
CA GLY A 156 -0.47 -13.14 -21.39
C GLY A 156 -1.05 -14.24 -20.48
N GLN A 157 -0.37 -14.63 -19.41
CA GLN A 157 -0.92 -15.44 -18.32
C GLN A 157 -0.23 -15.10 -16.99
N ALA A 158 -1.01 -14.94 -15.92
CA ALA A 158 -0.47 -14.79 -14.58
C ALA A 158 0.06 -16.13 -14.07
N SER A 159 1.29 -16.14 -13.56
CA SER A 159 1.91 -17.31 -12.93
C SER A 159 1.27 -17.62 -11.56
N PRO A 160 1.38 -18.87 -11.05
CA PRO A 160 0.86 -19.20 -9.73
C PRO A 160 1.42 -18.32 -8.60
N LYS A 161 2.70 -17.92 -8.69
CA LYS A 161 3.34 -17.04 -7.70
C LYS A 161 2.75 -15.63 -7.72
N GLU A 162 2.42 -15.10 -8.89
CA GLU A 162 1.77 -13.79 -9.02
C GLU A 162 0.33 -13.83 -8.52
N ILE A 163 -0.40 -14.92 -8.77
CA ILE A 163 -1.75 -15.12 -8.25
C ILE A 163 -1.74 -15.20 -6.71
N ASP A 164 -0.76 -15.88 -6.11
CA ASP A 164 -0.60 -15.93 -4.64
C ASP A 164 -0.35 -14.53 -4.06
N ARG A 165 0.48 -13.72 -4.72
CA ARG A 165 0.74 -12.34 -4.29
C ARG A 165 -0.45 -11.44 -4.49
N LEU A 166 -1.14 -11.54 -5.63
CA LEU A 166 -2.40 -10.84 -5.87
C LEU A 166 -3.43 -11.20 -4.81
N THR A 167 -3.52 -12.48 -4.41
CA THR A 167 -4.43 -12.91 -3.34
C THR A 167 -4.09 -12.19 -2.02
N LYS A 168 -2.81 -12.11 -1.66
CA LYS A 168 -2.36 -11.36 -0.48
C LYS A 168 -2.66 -9.85 -0.58
N VAL A 169 -2.49 -9.27 -1.76
CA VAL A 169 -2.82 -7.86 -1.99
C VAL A 169 -4.33 -7.63 -1.90
N TYR A 170 -5.16 -8.52 -2.46
CA TYR A 170 -6.62 -8.45 -2.35
C TYR A 170 -7.08 -8.51 -0.90
N THR A 171 -6.51 -9.41 -0.10
CA THR A 171 -6.81 -9.47 1.34
C THR A 171 -6.41 -8.18 2.05
N LEU A 172 -5.28 -7.58 1.66
CA LEU A 172 -4.81 -6.33 2.25
C LEU A 172 -5.65 -5.11 1.82
N LEU A 173 -6.19 -5.14 0.60
CA LEU A 173 -7.13 -4.14 0.08
C LEU A 173 -8.57 -4.33 0.61
N GLU A 174 -8.81 -5.36 1.43
CA GLU A 174 -10.13 -5.74 1.95
C GLU A 174 -11.13 -6.11 0.84
N LEU A 175 -10.64 -6.75 -0.23
CA LEU A 175 -11.44 -7.21 -1.36
C LEU A 175 -11.62 -8.73 -1.33
N ASP A 176 -12.75 -9.19 -1.88
CA ASP A 176 -13.03 -10.63 -1.97
C ASP A 176 -12.09 -11.33 -2.96
N SER A 177 -11.32 -12.30 -2.44
CA SER A 177 -10.41 -13.16 -3.22
C SER A 177 -11.10 -13.93 -4.36
N GLN A 178 -12.42 -14.18 -4.31
CA GLN A 178 -13.12 -14.83 -5.43
C GLN A 178 -13.22 -13.93 -6.67
N THR A 179 -13.23 -12.61 -6.47
CA THR A 179 -13.26 -11.64 -7.59
C THR A 179 -11.94 -11.60 -8.35
N LEU A 180 -10.81 -11.98 -7.73
CA LEU A 180 -9.51 -12.07 -8.39
C LEU A 180 -9.54 -13.02 -9.59
N TYR A 181 -10.03 -14.26 -9.39
CA TYR A 181 -10.08 -15.26 -10.45
C TYR A 181 -11.01 -14.84 -11.61
N SER A 182 -12.13 -14.20 -11.27
CA SER A 182 -13.05 -13.64 -12.25
C SER A 182 -12.39 -12.52 -13.07
N ASN A 183 -11.65 -11.63 -12.42
CA ASN A 183 -10.93 -10.53 -13.08
C ASN A 183 -9.80 -11.04 -13.98
N VAL A 184 -9.00 -12.00 -13.52
CA VAL A 184 -7.95 -12.65 -14.32
C VAL A 184 -8.55 -13.32 -15.56
N HIS A 185 -9.67 -14.02 -15.40
CA HIS A 185 -10.34 -14.71 -16.51
C HIS A 185 -10.96 -13.71 -17.51
N ASN A 186 -11.61 -12.65 -17.02
CA ASN A 186 -12.18 -11.60 -17.86
C ASN A 186 -11.11 -10.87 -18.69
N ILE A 187 -9.96 -10.55 -18.11
CA ILE A 187 -8.84 -9.92 -18.82
C ILE A 187 -8.23 -10.89 -19.83
N SER A 188 -8.06 -12.17 -19.47
CA SER A 188 -7.56 -13.19 -20.39
C SER A 188 -8.50 -13.39 -21.58
N ALA A 189 -9.81 -13.44 -21.34
CA ALA A 189 -10.83 -13.55 -22.40
C ALA A 189 -10.91 -12.30 -23.28
N ASN A 190 -10.76 -11.10 -22.70
CA ASN A 190 -10.74 -9.83 -23.45
C ASN A 190 -9.42 -9.60 -24.21
N SER A 191 -8.29 -10.13 -23.71
CA SER A 191 -7.00 -10.12 -24.41
C SER A 191 -6.99 -11.06 -25.62
N VAL A 192 -7.72 -12.19 -25.54
CA VAL A 192 -7.97 -13.07 -26.70
C VAL A 192 -8.76 -12.36 -27.81
N ASN A 193 -9.58 -11.36 -27.49
CA ASN A 193 -10.29 -10.53 -28.49
C ASN A 193 -9.40 -9.43 -29.12
N SER A 194 -8.17 -9.22 -28.63
CA SER A 194 -7.19 -8.26 -29.19
C SER A 194 -5.99 -8.95 -29.86
N ARG A 195 -5.94 -10.28 -29.92
CA ARG A 195 -5.04 -11.00 -30.85
C ARG A 195 -5.73 -11.09 -32.22
N PRO A 196 -5.07 -10.81 -33.35
CA PRO A 196 -5.53 -11.37 -34.61
C PRO A 196 -5.58 -12.89 -34.39
N ALA A 197 -6.73 -13.49 -34.68
CA ALA A 197 -6.96 -14.92 -34.49
C ALA A 197 -5.73 -15.69 -34.98
N ILE A 198 -5.04 -16.39 -34.08
CA ILE A 198 -4.11 -17.44 -34.50
C ILE A 198 -5.02 -18.47 -35.15
N GLU A 199 -4.99 -18.49 -36.49
CA GLU A 199 -5.72 -19.45 -37.29
C GLU A 199 -5.48 -20.86 -36.73
N PRO A 200 -6.51 -21.71 -36.64
CA PRO A 200 -6.35 -23.04 -36.11
C PRO A 200 -5.30 -23.81 -36.93
N ILE A 201 -4.21 -24.21 -36.27
CA ILE A 201 -3.15 -25.03 -36.87
C ILE A 201 -3.78 -26.38 -37.26
N THR A 202 -3.93 -26.59 -38.56
CA THR A 202 -4.54 -27.79 -39.12
C THR A 202 -3.53 -28.94 -39.08
N VAL A 203 -3.65 -29.86 -38.12
CA VAL A 203 -2.71 -30.99 -37.95
C VAL A 203 -2.96 -32.12 -38.98
N ARG A 204 -4.10 -32.12 -39.68
CA ARG A 204 -4.36 -33.04 -40.80
C ARG A 204 -5.51 -32.55 -41.68
N ALA A 205 -5.30 -32.47 -43.00
CA ALA A 205 -6.37 -32.21 -43.95
C ALA A 205 -7.39 -33.36 -43.92
N ALA A 206 -8.66 -33.05 -43.63
CA ALA A 206 -9.74 -34.02 -43.66
C ALA A 206 -10.24 -34.23 -45.10
N SER A 207 -10.32 -35.49 -45.54
CA SER A 207 -11.01 -35.85 -46.78
C SER A 207 -12.53 -35.66 -46.60
N PRO A 208 -13.23 -35.08 -47.58
CA PRO A 208 -14.64 -34.73 -47.41
C PRO A 208 -15.51 -35.98 -47.45
N SER A 209 -16.12 -36.33 -46.32
CA SER A 209 -17.31 -37.19 -46.30
C SER A 209 -18.56 -36.30 -46.22
N GLN A 210 -19.65 -36.75 -46.82
CA GLN A 210 -20.91 -35.99 -46.85
C GLN A 210 -21.51 -35.88 -45.44
N GLY A 211 -21.19 -34.78 -44.76
CA GLY A 211 -21.83 -34.35 -43.52
C GLY A 211 -23.03 -33.43 -43.78
N HIS A 212 -23.96 -33.41 -42.82
CA HIS A 212 -25.16 -32.57 -42.87
C HIS A 212 -24.85 -31.08 -42.71
N ARG A 213 -25.66 -30.24 -43.36
CA ARG A 213 -25.53 -28.77 -43.41
C ARG A 213 -25.72 -28.17 -42.01
N ILE A 214 -24.69 -27.52 -41.49
CA ILE A 214 -24.76 -26.72 -40.25
C ILE A 214 -25.53 -25.42 -40.56
N PRO A 215 -26.56 -25.04 -39.79
CA PRO A 215 -27.25 -23.75 -39.94
C PRO A 215 -26.30 -22.58 -39.67
N ALA A 216 -26.45 -21.48 -40.43
CA ALA A 216 -25.65 -20.27 -40.24
C ALA A 216 -25.89 -19.66 -38.84
N PRO A 217 -24.85 -19.09 -38.19
CA PRO A 217 -25.02 -18.48 -36.88
C PRO A 217 -25.96 -17.28 -36.97
N ALA A 218 -26.94 -17.23 -36.07
CA ALA A 218 -27.85 -16.11 -35.94
C ALA A 218 -27.06 -14.86 -35.51
N GLN A 219 -27.21 -13.79 -36.27
CA GLN A 219 -26.74 -12.45 -35.87
C GLN A 219 -27.64 -11.96 -34.74
N ASN A 220 -27.29 -12.28 -33.50
CA ASN A 220 -27.96 -11.68 -32.34
C ASN A 220 -27.40 -10.26 -32.15
N SER A 221 -28.07 -9.28 -32.75
CA SER A 221 -27.91 -7.88 -32.36
C SER A 221 -28.46 -7.73 -30.94
N LEU A 222 -27.59 -7.47 -29.97
CA LEU A 222 -27.99 -7.13 -28.61
C LEU A 222 -28.67 -5.76 -28.64
N VAL A 223 -29.99 -5.74 -28.52
CA VAL A 223 -30.77 -4.50 -28.36
C VAL A 223 -30.97 -4.29 -26.86
N LEU A 224 -30.37 -3.23 -26.33
CA LEU A 224 -30.58 -2.82 -24.95
C LEU A 224 -32.00 -2.28 -24.79
N ASP A 225 -32.75 -2.86 -23.86
CA ASP A 225 -34.09 -2.39 -23.52
C ASP A 225 -33.97 -1.18 -22.58
N MET A 226 -34.04 0.01 -23.17
CA MET A 226 -33.86 1.28 -22.46
C MET A 226 -34.92 1.51 -21.37
N SER A 227 -36.05 0.80 -21.41
CA SER A 227 -37.07 0.88 -20.35
C SER A 227 -36.60 0.26 -19.02
N ILE A 228 -35.78 -0.80 -19.10
CA ILE A 228 -35.19 -1.45 -17.92
C ILE A 228 -34.06 -0.60 -17.34
N VAL A 229 -33.30 0.07 -18.21
CA VAL A 229 -32.23 0.99 -17.80
C VAL A 229 -32.80 2.19 -17.04
N GLU A 230 -33.89 2.78 -17.54
CA GLU A 230 -34.57 3.90 -16.87
C GLU A 230 -35.17 3.49 -15.52
N SER A 231 -35.77 2.30 -15.43
CA SER A 231 -36.28 1.74 -14.16
C SER A 231 -35.16 1.57 -13.13
N LYS A 232 -34.01 1.03 -13.54
CA LYS A 232 -32.85 0.83 -12.66
C LYS A 232 -32.19 2.14 -12.21
N LEU A 233 -32.15 3.14 -13.08
CA LEU A 233 -31.67 4.48 -12.73
C LEU A 233 -32.59 5.17 -11.72
N SER A 234 -33.91 5.02 -11.85
CA SER A 234 -34.88 5.56 -10.90
C SER A 234 -34.75 4.92 -9.51
N GLU A 235 -34.55 3.60 -9.44
CA GLU A 235 -34.30 2.90 -8.16
C GLU A 235 -33.03 3.41 -7.47
N SER A 236 -31.94 3.67 -8.20
CA SER A 236 -30.71 4.23 -7.62
C SER A 236 -30.87 5.67 -7.11
N GLN A 237 -31.76 6.46 -7.73
CA GLN A 237 -31.97 7.85 -7.35
C GLN A 237 -32.81 7.97 -6.06
N GLU A 238 -33.78 7.07 -5.83
CA GLU A 238 -34.53 7.03 -4.57
C GLU A 238 -33.64 6.64 -3.38
N VAL A 239 -32.78 5.62 -3.55
CA VAL A 239 -31.85 5.17 -2.49
C VAL A 239 -30.83 6.27 -2.14
N SER A 240 -30.38 7.05 -3.14
CA SER A 240 -29.45 8.16 -2.91
C SER A 240 -30.11 9.32 -2.14
N SER A 241 -31.40 9.57 -2.36
CA SER A 241 -32.15 10.61 -1.61
C SER A 241 -32.37 10.22 -0.14
N LEU A 242 -32.63 8.94 0.13
CA LEU A 242 -32.80 8.40 1.48
C LEU A 242 -31.51 8.40 2.31
N LEU A 243 -30.35 8.21 1.67
CA LEU A 243 -29.05 8.31 2.35
C LEU A 243 -28.67 9.76 2.64
N ALA A 244 -29.00 10.71 1.75
CA ALA A 244 -28.72 12.12 1.96
C ALA A 244 -29.42 12.69 3.21
N ASP A 245 -30.64 12.23 3.53
CA ASP A 245 -31.38 12.64 4.74
C ASP A 245 -30.79 12.03 6.03
N ILE A 246 -30.05 10.92 5.95
CA ILE A 246 -29.43 10.25 7.11
C ILE A 246 -28.08 10.89 7.47
N PHE A 247 -27.39 11.52 6.51
CA PHE A 247 -26.08 12.15 6.69
C PHE A 247 -26.12 13.68 6.85
N GLY A 248 -27.28 14.25 7.17
CA GLY A 248 -27.39 15.66 7.55
C GLY A 248 -26.57 15.98 8.81
N GLU A 249 -25.67 16.95 8.71
CA GLU A 249 -24.70 17.34 9.75
C GLU A 249 -25.37 17.72 11.09
N GLU A 250 -25.09 16.93 12.15
CA GLU A 250 -25.17 17.42 13.53
C GLU A 250 -23.88 18.17 13.90
N PRO A 251 -23.97 19.32 14.60
CA PRO A 251 -22.80 20.12 14.92
C PRO A 251 -21.87 19.38 15.90
N PRO A 252 -20.54 19.50 15.75
CA PRO A 252 -19.60 18.73 16.55
C PRO A 252 -19.62 19.20 18.02
N VAL A 253 -19.90 18.26 18.92
CA VAL A 253 -19.62 18.40 20.36
C VAL A 253 -18.11 18.29 20.58
N SER A 254 -17.49 19.41 20.93
CA SER A 254 -16.08 19.51 21.33
C SER A 254 -15.89 18.91 22.73
N LEU A 255 -15.31 17.71 22.82
CA LEU A 255 -14.74 17.17 24.06
C LEU A 255 -13.27 17.61 24.14
N GLY A 256 -13.00 18.60 24.98
CA GLY A 256 -11.64 19.05 25.27
C GLY A 256 -10.94 18.08 26.23
N ALA A 257 -9.83 17.49 25.79
CA ALA A 257 -8.85 16.87 26.66
C ALA A 257 -7.74 17.89 26.95
N SER A 258 -7.60 18.26 28.22
CA SER A 258 -6.51 19.09 28.72
C SER A 258 -5.21 18.28 28.75
N PRO A 259 -4.05 18.81 28.32
CA PRO A 259 -2.78 18.14 28.54
C PRO A 259 -2.42 18.25 30.02
N THR A 260 -2.39 17.10 30.70
CA THR A 260 -1.80 17.00 32.04
C THR A 260 -0.30 16.87 31.83
N GLU A 261 0.52 17.64 32.56
CA GLU A 261 1.98 17.58 32.47
C GLU A 261 2.47 16.14 32.70
N ILE A 262 3.03 15.53 31.65
CA ILE A 262 3.50 14.15 31.67
C ILE A 262 4.96 14.15 32.13
N GLU A 263 5.24 13.55 33.28
CA GLU A 263 6.59 13.19 33.67
C GLU A 263 7.13 12.17 32.66
N ALA A 264 8.15 12.56 31.88
CA ALA A 264 8.74 11.73 30.85
C ALA A 264 9.36 10.46 31.44
N GLY A 265 8.82 9.31 31.06
CA GLY A 265 9.34 7.99 31.36
C GLY A 265 10.26 7.47 30.25
N ILE A 266 10.43 6.15 30.21
CA ILE A 266 11.31 5.45 29.26
C ILE A 266 10.75 5.62 27.85
N ALA A 267 11.62 5.85 26.86
CA ALA A 267 11.21 5.91 25.45
C ALA A 267 10.12 6.97 25.14
N GLY A 268 9.98 8.03 25.95
CA GLY A 268 8.96 9.07 25.75
C GLY A 268 7.56 8.68 26.24
N LEU A 269 7.41 7.48 26.80
CA LEU A 269 6.19 7.01 27.43
C LEU A 269 5.98 7.66 28.80
N ASP A 270 4.73 7.77 29.25
CA ASP A 270 4.46 8.16 30.63
C ASP A 270 4.87 7.06 31.63
N ALA A 271 4.81 7.38 32.93
CA ALA A 271 5.20 6.46 33.99
C ALA A 271 4.38 5.16 34.02
N ALA A 272 3.10 5.18 33.64
CA ALA A 272 2.23 4.01 33.66
C ALA A 272 2.55 3.07 32.49
N HIS A 273 2.73 3.62 31.28
CA HIS A 273 3.13 2.85 30.10
C HIS A 273 4.56 2.32 30.21
N SER A 274 5.47 3.08 30.84
CA SER A 274 6.83 2.62 31.15
C SER A 274 6.83 1.41 32.10
N GLN A 275 5.94 1.37 33.10
CA GLN A 275 5.81 0.23 34.01
C GLN A 275 5.21 -0.99 33.32
N LEU A 276 4.25 -0.79 32.42
CA LEU A 276 3.68 -1.88 31.61
C LEU A 276 4.74 -2.47 30.66
N LEU A 277 5.58 -1.63 30.04
CA LEU A 277 6.70 -2.06 29.20
C LEU A 277 7.73 -2.89 29.99
N GLN A 278 8.07 -2.47 31.22
CA GLN A 278 8.95 -3.26 32.09
C GLN A 278 8.33 -4.60 32.50
N ALA A 279 7.01 -4.67 32.69
CA ALA A 279 6.33 -5.93 32.97
C ALA A 279 6.40 -6.89 31.78
N LEU A 280 6.24 -6.38 30.55
CA LEU A 280 6.36 -7.16 29.31
C LEU A 280 7.74 -7.82 29.16
N ALA A 281 8.80 -7.23 29.71
CA ALA A 281 10.15 -7.80 29.68
C ALA A 281 10.36 -9.07 30.50
N GLN A 282 9.37 -9.49 31.30
CA GLN A 282 9.49 -10.68 32.14
C GLN A 282 9.15 -12.00 31.43
N LYS A 283 8.38 -11.95 30.33
CA LYS A 283 7.99 -13.14 29.55
C LYS A 283 7.89 -12.81 28.06
N ALA A 284 8.24 -13.77 27.21
CA ALA A 284 8.14 -13.64 25.76
C ALA A 284 6.70 -13.79 25.21
N GLU A 285 5.81 -14.43 25.98
CA GLU A 285 4.42 -14.65 25.60
C GLU A 285 3.48 -14.33 26.77
N TRP A 286 2.37 -13.67 26.48
CA TRP A 286 1.37 -13.25 27.47
C TRP A 286 -0.04 -13.59 27.02
N ARG A 287 -0.84 -14.20 27.91
CA ARG A 287 -2.28 -14.31 27.67
C ARG A 287 -2.96 -12.97 27.89
N ARG A 288 -3.99 -12.68 27.11
CA ARG A 288 -4.77 -11.43 27.21
C ARG A 288 -5.30 -11.17 28.62
N ALA A 289 -5.77 -12.20 29.32
CA ALA A 289 -6.28 -12.08 30.69
C ALA A 289 -5.19 -11.70 31.71
N GLU A 290 -3.94 -12.15 31.52
CA GLU A 290 -2.82 -11.83 32.41
C GLU A 290 -2.38 -10.37 32.22
N LEU A 291 -2.23 -9.94 30.96
CA LEU A 291 -1.87 -8.55 30.63
C LEU A 291 -2.97 -7.55 31.01
N ALA A 292 -4.24 -7.90 30.82
CA ALA A 292 -5.36 -7.05 31.22
C ALA A 292 -5.36 -6.77 32.73
N ALA A 293 -4.97 -7.75 33.56
CA ALA A 293 -4.88 -7.57 35.01
C ALA A 293 -3.74 -6.60 35.38
N ILE A 294 -2.61 -6.65 34.68
CA ILE A 294 -1.46 -5.75 34.88
C ILE A 294 -1.82 -4.32 34.43
N ALA A 295 -2.41 -4.17 33.24
CA ALA A 295 -2.86 -2.88 32.72
C ALA A 295 -3.90 -2.23 33.67
N LEU A 296 -4.86 -3.01 34.17
CA LEU A 296 -5.87 -2.53 35.12
C LEU A 296 -5.24 -2.07 36.44
N ALA A 297 -4.23 -2.78 36.96
CA ALA A 297 -3.50 -2.36 38.15
C ALA A 297 -2.77 -1.01 37.96
N LEU A 298 -2.44 -0.65 36.71
CA LEU A 298 -1.83 0.62 36.32
C LEU A 298 -2.87 1.68 35.90
N ASN A 299 -4.18 1.41 36.06
CA ASN A 299 -5.28 2.24 35.56
C ASN A 299 -5.27 2.49 34.04
N LEU A 300 -4.75 1.54 33.27
CA LEU A 300 -4.70 1.59 31.82
C LEU A 300 -5.73 0.65 31.18
N MET A 301 -6.30 1.06 30.05
CA MET A 301 -7.03 0.15 29.17
C MET A 301 -6.01 -0.64 28.34
N LEU A 302 -6.13 -1.97 28.32
CA LEU A 302 -5.14 -2.85 27.71
C LEU A 302 -4.85 -2.49 26.25
N ASP A 303 -5.89 -2.47 25.39
CA ASP A 303 -5.68 -2.28 23.95
C ASP A 303 -5.06 -0.92 23.63
N GLY A 304 -5.52 0.15 24.29
CA GLY A 304 -4.94 1.49 24.12
C GLY A 304 -3.51 1.58 24.65
N ALA A 305 -3.18 0.89 25.75
CA ALA A 305 -1.81 0.88 26.27
C ALA A 305 -0.84 0.09 25.39
N LEU A 306 -1.30 -1.03 24.79
CA LEU A 306 -0.51 -1.78 23.82
C LEU A 306 -0.27 -0.96 22.55
N GLU A 307 -1.27 -0.20 22.09
CA GLU A 307 -1.15 0.70 20.94
C GLU A 307 -0.12 1.81 21.21
N VAL A 308 -0.21 2.51 22.34
CA VAL A 308 0.76 3.56 22.73
C VAL A 308 2.18 3.01 22.86
N ILE A 309 2.34 1.82 23.43
CA ILE A 309 3.65 1.17 23.56
C ILE A 309 4.20 0.75 22.18
N ASN A 310 3.36 0.20 21.31
CA ASN A 310 3.77 -0.15 19.95
C ASN A 310 4.07 1.10 19.11
N GLU A 311 3.34 2.19 19.28
CA GLU A 311 3.63 3.47 18.62
C GLU A 311 5.00 3.99 19.05
N ALA A 312 5.31 3.98 20.36
CA ALA A 312 6.65 4.31 20.84
C ALA A 312 7.74 3.36 20.32
N ALA A 313 7.41 2.07 20.15
CA ALA A 313 8.28 1.07 19.53
C ALA A 313 8.54 1.38 18.05
N PHE A 314 7.51 1.77 17.31
CA PHE A 314 7.64 2.18 15.91
C PHE A 314 8.47 3.46 15.79
N ASP A 315 8.29 4.43 16.68
CA ASP A 315 9.04 5.68 16.65
C ASP A 315 10.55 5.51 16.89
N GLN A 316 10.96 4.50 17.66
CA GLN A 316 12.38 4.26 18.01
C GLN A 316 13.04 3.13 17.24
N CYS A 317 12.30 2.05 16.98
CA CYS A 317 12.83 0.78 16.47
C CYS A 317 12.26 0.40 15.10
N ASP A 318 11.37 1.23 14.52
CA ASP A 318 10.64 0.95 13.27
C ASP A 318 9.89 -0.39 13.28
N ASN A 319 9.54 -0.91 14.46
CA ASN A 319 8.90 -2.21 14.60
C ASN A 319 8.05 -2.29 15.88
N ALA A 320 7.00 -3.12 15.86
CA ALA A 320 6.15 -3.34 17.03
C ALA A 320 6.90 -4.17 18.09
N VAL A 321 6.67 -3.85 19.37
CA VAL A 321 7.20 -4.64 20.49
C VAL A 321 6.25 -5.77 20.88
N ILE A 322 4.95 -5.61 20.65
CA ILE A 322 3.91 -6.61 20.91
C ILE A 322 3.16 -6.94 19.62
N GLU A 323 3.07 -8.22 19.29
CA GLU A 323 2.29 -8.75 18.16
C GLU A 323 1.29 -9.83 18.62
N GLY A 324 0.23 -10.09 17.84
CA GLY A 324 -0.82 -11.07 18.18
C GLY A 324 -1.98 -10.48 18.98
N ASP A 325 -2.89 -11.35 19.44
CA ASP A 325 -4.09 -10.97 20.20
C ASP A 325 -4.35 -11.92 21.40
N ASP A 326 -4.17 -13.24 21.21
CA ASP A 326 -4.02 -14.20 22.32
C ASP A 326 -3.34 -15.50 21.83
N PRO A 327 -2.11 -15.83 22.28
CA PRO A 327 -1.25 -15.04 23.15
C PRO A 327 -0.63 -13.84 22.42
N PHE A 328 -0.30 -12.80 23.18
CA PHE A 328 0.57 -11.71 22.74
C PHE A 328 2.03 -12.18 22.75
N GLU A 329 2.72 -11.99 21.64
CA GLU A 329 4.14 -12.30 21.45
C GLU A 329 4.96 -11.01 21.61
N VAL A 330 6.01 -11.07 22.43
CA VAL A 330 6.88 -9.91 22.71
C VAL A 330 8.18 -10.04 21.94
N ASN A 331 8.48 -9.05 21.10
CA ASN A 331 9.72 -8.99 20.36
C ASN A 331 10.88 -8.53 21.28
N ALA A 332 11.73 -9.47 21.68
CA ALA A 332 12.83 -9.22 22.61
C ALA A 332 13.89 -8.24 22.07
N GLU A 333 14.07 -8.14 20.75
CA GLU A 333 15.03 -7.22 20.14
C GLU A 333 14.53 -5.77 20.27
N VAL A 334 13.27 -5.54 19.91
CA VAL A 334 12.61 -4.23 20.01
C VAL A 334 12.46 -3.80 21.48
N LEU A 335 12.10 -4.74 22.36
CA LEU A 335 11.96 -4.47 23.78
C LEU A 335 13.28 -4.07 24.45
N GLN A 336 14.40 -4.69 24.05
CA GLN A 336 15.72 -4.30 24.55
C GLN A 336 16.13 -2.91 24.07
N GLU A 337 15.81 -2.57 22.82
CA GLU A 337 16.13 -1.26 22.25
C GLU A 337 15.26 -0.14 22.87
N LEU A 338 14.01 -0.44 23.24
CA LEU A 338 13.14 0.49 23.98
C LEU A 338 13.52 0.70 25.45
N LEU A 339 14.14 -0.31 26.08
CA LEU A 339 14.57 -0.24 27.49
C LEU A 339 16.02 0.24 27.66
N ALA A 340 16.76 0.46 26.57
CA ALA A 340 18.16 0.89 26.54
C ALA A 340 18.33 2.39 26.84
#